data_AF-A0A926ER32-F1
#
_entry.id   AF-A0A926ER32-F1
#
_cell.length_a   1.000
_cell.length_b   1.000
_cell.length_c   1.000
_cell.angle_alpha   90.00
_cell.angle_beta   90.00
_cell.angle_gamma   90.00
#
_symmetry.space_group_name_H-M   'P 1'
#
loop_
_entity.id
_entity.type
_entity.pdbx_description
1 polymer ?
#
loop_
_entity_poly.entity_id
_entity_poly.type
_entity_poly.pdbx_seq_one_letter_code
_entity_poly.pdbx_strand_id
1 'polypeptide(L)' 'MAKTGLEIIKALDTTAGEIAEIISKGHPPFEEGGSVACDKVTCEQCWLAWLTTGKPPIPTKK' A
#
# COMPACT_ATOMS: atom_id res chain seq x y z
N MET A 1 20.49 -14.96 -9.66
CA MET A 1 20.92 -13.63 -9.22
C MET A 1 19.80 -13.03 -8.38
N ALA A 2 20.09 -12.51 -7.18
CA ALA A 2 19.07 -11.83 -6.38
C ALA A 2 18.71 -10.50 -7.06
N LYS A 3 17.42 -10.24 -7.31
CA LYS A 3 16.94 -8.94 -7.80
C LYS A 3 17.06 -7.91 -6.68
N THR A 4 17.48 -6.69 -7.01
CA THR A 4 17.45 -5.56 -6.07
C THR A 4 16.00 -5.14 -5.80
N GLY A 5 15.77 -4.45 -4.68
CA GLY A 5 14.44 -3.92 -4.34
C GLY A 5 13.87 -2.99 -5.43
N LEU A 6 14.73 -2.22 -6.10
CA LEU A 6 14.31 -1.32 -7.18
C LEU A 6 13.88 -2.09 -8.45
N GLU A 7 14.54 -3.20 -8.75
CA GLU A 7 14.15 -4.07 -9.88
C GLU A 7 12.82 -4.77 -9.60
N ILE A 8 12.55 -5.15 -8.34
CA ILE A 8 11.26 -5.73 -7.94
C ILE A 8 10.15 -4.69 -8.13
N ILE A 9 10.33 -3.46 -7.67
CA ILE A 9 9.30 -2.41 -7.78
C ILE A 9 9.01 -2.02 -9.25
N LYS A 10 10.02 -2.06 -10.13
CA LYS A 10 9.88 -1.69 -11.55
C LYS A 10 9.46 -2.84 -12.46
N ALA A 11 9.43 -4.08 -11.96
CA ALA A 11 9.07 -5.23 -12.77
C ALA A 11 7.57 -5.17 -13.14
N LEU A 12 7.27 -5.46 -14.42
CA LEU A 12 5.91 -5.37 -14.97
C LEU A 12 4.95 -6.39 -14.39
N ASP A 13 5.49 -7.48 -13.85
CA ASP A 13 4.80 -8.59 -13.19
C ASP A 13 4.56 -8.37 -11.70
N THR A 14 5.17 -7.34 -11.11
CA THR A 14 4.98 -7.05 -9.68
C THR A 14 3.63 -6.38 -9.44
N THR A 15 2.86 -6.95 -8.53
CA THR A 15 1.52 -6.47 -8.18
C THR A 15 1.57 -5.39 -7.10
N ALA A 16 0.50 -4.57 -7.04
CA ALA A 16 0.33 -3.60 -5.96
C ALA A 16 0.26 -4.26 -4.57
N GLY A 17 -0.23 -5.50 -4.46
CA GLY A 17 -0.25 -6.26 -3.21
C GLY A 17 1.16 -6.60 -2.72
N GLU A 18 1.98 -7.16 -3.59
CA GLU A 18 3.38 -7.49 -3.26
C GLU A 18 4.18 -6.25 -2.86
N ILE A 19 3.97 -5.12 -3.55
CA ILE A 19 4.60 -3.85 -3.18
C ILE A 19 4.10 -3.38 -1.81
N ALA A 20 2.79 -3.44 -1.57
CA ALA A 20 2.18 -3.05 -0.29
C ALA A 20 2.75 -3.84 0.89
N GLU A 21 2.90 -5.16 0.75
CA GLU A 21 3.52 -6.02 1.77
C GLU A 21 4.93 -5.55 2.14
N ILE A 22 5.75 -5.18 1.14
CA ILE A 22 7.14 -4.74 1.34
C ILE A 22 7.22 -3.40 2.10
N ILE A 23 6.37 -2.44 1.76
CA ILE A 23 6.45 -1.06 2.28
C ILE A 23 5.51 -0.78 3.47
N SER A 24 4.70 -1.77 3.87
CA SER A 24 3.71 -1.71 4.96
C SER A 24 4.24 -1.40 6.35
N LYS A 25 5.56 -1.24 6.53
CA LYS A 25 6.17 -0.81 7.80
C LYS A 25 5.86 0.65 8.15
N GLY A 26 5.46 1.48 7.17
CA GLY A 26 5.06 2.86 7.36
C GLY A 26 3.66 3.16 6.81
N HIS A 27 3.25 4.43 6.87
CA HIS A 27 1.98 4.89 6.31
C HIS A 27 2.15 5.50 4.91
N PRO A 28 1.24 5.24 3.96
CA PRO A 28 1.26 5.87 2.65
C PRO A 28 1.04 7.39 2.72
N PRO A 29 1.67 8.17 1.82
CA PRO A 29 1.50 9.61 1.76
C PRO A 29 0.23 9.98 0.96
N PHE A 30 -0.93 9.93 1.61
CA PHE A 30 -2.17 10.45 1.01
C PHE A 30 -2.10 11.98 0.89
N GLU A 31 -2.32 12.54 -0.32
CA GLU A 31 -2.16 13.98 -0.57
C GLU A 31 -3.13 14.85 0.24
N GLU A 32 -4.32 14.34 0.61
CA GLU A 32 -5.37 15.10 1.30
C GLU A 32 -5.62 14.66 2.75
N GLY A 33 -4.54 14.39 3.52
CA GLY A 33 -4.66 14.23 4.98
C GLY A 33 -5.73 13.22 5.43
N GLY A 34 -5.98 12.21 4.59
CA GLY A 34 -7.11 11.30 4.73
C GLY A 34 -7.05 10.62 6.08
N SER A 35 -8.02 10.90 6.95
CA SER A 35 -8.11 10.25 8.25
C SER A 35 -8.43 8.77 8.02
N VAL A 36 -7.42 7.92 8.23
CA VAL A 36 -7.57 6.48 8.17
C VAL A 36 -7.99 5.98 9.55
N ALA A 37 -9.07 5.21 9.59
CA ALA A 37 -9.45 4.47 10.78
C ALA A 37 -8.51 3.27 10.97
N CYS A 38 -7.29 3.51 11.48
CA CYS A 38 -6.25 2.48 11.66
C CYS A 38 -6.67 1.34 12.61
N ASP A 39 -7.74 1.52 13.37
CA ASP A 39 -8.40 0.47 14.16
C ASP A 39 -9.18 -0.55 13.30
N LYS A 40 -9.48 -0.21 12.05
CA LYS A 40 -10.33 -0.99 11.13
C LYS A 40 -9.62 -1.47 9.87
N VAL A 41 -8.44 -0.95 9.57
CA VAL A 41 -7.67 -1.30 8.37
C VAL A 41 -6.20 -1.53 8.71
N THR A 42 -5.57 -2.46 8.00
CA THR A 42 -4.13 -2.74 8.12
C THR A 42 -3.30 -1.80 7.24
N CYS A 43 -2.02 -1.62 7.57
CA CYS A 43 -1.11 -0.81 6.76
C CYS A 43 -0.98 -1.34 5.32
N GLU A 44 -1.03 -2.67 5.13
CA GLU A 44 -1.04 -3.28 3.80
C GLU A 44 -2.26 -2.86 2.99
N GLN A 45 -3.47 -2.87 3.59
CA GLN A 45 -4.68 -2.39 2.93
C GLN A 45 -4.60 -0.89 2.57
N CYS A 46 -3.96 -0.08 3.42
CA CYS A 46 -3.71 1.33 3.11
C CYS A 46 -2.79 1.49 1.90
N TRP A 47 -1.69 0.75 1.86
CA TRP A 47 -0.75 0.81 0.73
C TRP A 47 -1.35 0.26 -0.54
N LEU A 48 -2.13 -0.83 -0.46
CA LEU A 48 -2.85 -1.36 -1.60
C LEU A 48 -3.82 -0.33 -2.17
N ALA A 49 -4.63 0.32 -1.32
CA ALA A 49 -5.57 1.36 -1.74
C ALA A 49 -4.84 2.58 -2.35
N TRP A 50 -3.71 3.00 -1.76
CA TRP A 50 -2.89 4.08 -2.29
C TRP A 50 -2.29 3.74 -3.66
N LEU A 51 -1.68 2.55 -3.79
CA LEU A 51 -1.05 2.11 -5.03
C LEU A 51 -2.05 1.94 -6.18
N THR A 52 -3.30 1.59 -5.86
CA THR A 52 -4.34 1.31 -6.88
C THR A 52 -5.23 2.50 -7.19
N THR A 53 -5.48 3.38 -6.20
CA THR A 53 -6.48 4.46 -6.34
C THR A 53 -5.98 5.84 -5.92
N GLY A 54 -4.82 5.94 -5.26
CA GLY A 54 -4.32 7.16 -4.65
C GLY A 54 -5.13 7.64 -3.43
N LYS A 55 -6.15 6.89 -2.98
CA LYS A 55 -7.08 7.30 -1.92
C LYS A 55 -7.03 6.37 -0.71
N PRO A 56 -7.39 6.87 0.49
CA PRO A 56 -7.54 6.03 1.68
C PRO A 56 -8.53 4.89 1.47
N PRO A 57 -8.31 3.71 2.09
CA PRO A 57 -9.28 2.62 2.03
C PRO A 57 -10.57 3.01 2.76
N ILE A 58 -11.71 2.60 2.21
CA ILE A 58 -13.00 2.71 2.92
C ILE A 58 -13.02 1.60 3.97
N PRO A 59 -13.17 1.91 5.28
CA PRO A 59 -13.26 0.87 6.30
C PRO A 59 -14.50 0.03 6.05
N THR A 60 -14.33 -1.21 5.60
CA THR A 60 -15.42 -2.18 5.59
C THR A 60 -15.63 -2.63 7.03
N LYS A 61 -16.83 -2.39 7.57
CA LYS A 61 -17.18 -2.88 8.92
C LYS A 61 -16.95 -4.41 8.92
N LYS A 62 -16.13 -4.88 9.87
CA LYS A 62 -16.08 -6.31 10.24
C LYS A 62 -17.48 -6.78 10.65
#